data_AF-A0A0F6SFR6-F1
#
_entry.id   AF-A0A0F6SFR6-F1
#
_cell.length_a   1.000
_cell.length_b   1.000
_cell.length_c   1.000
_cell.angle_alpha   90.00
_cell.angle_beta   90.00
_cell.angle_gamma   90.00
#
_symmetry.space_group_name_H-M   'P 1'
#
loop_
_entity.id
_entity.type
_entity.pdbx_description
1 polymer ?
#
loop_
_entity_poly.entity_id
_entity_poly.type
_entity_poly.pdbx_seq_one_letter_code
_entity_poly.pdbx_strand_id
1 'polypeptide(L)'
;MLRSLLRSGHLTLSFVRFVRARAATATGTLRGRHRADSVPRAGRRASRCALARHDAPRSRWHVRCDAPYVMGAHPSEAAQLLADAVESARSAGLHYVSDEQPGIRRLPTRSPRRFRYVDPAGKDVKDEATLARIDALRIPPAWTDVWICRDPRGHIQATGRDARKRKQYRYHERWRDVRDATKFEKILDFARALPTIRARVTADLAQRELSRARVLATAVRLLDTTAIRVGNEEYTRENHSYGLTTLTRRHVKLQGDEIAFHFRGKSGKERFVSVRDPRVARVVRKCAELPGQVLLKYRAEDGSLHAIHSHDVNEYLREAAGDAFTAKDFRTWSATVLAGLALRRICSGEAPPRSVEKQVVAAIKAVAEVLGNTPAVCRKCYVHPLVVEAHKDGALLVAMERSLARVKEPVAHGLRPEEAAVLAFLQRRLHVDGTVRARSKKVAPALAAARVTASRTTRPRAPRATDREARRLARGARPRSTRAHSVDR
;
A
#
# COMPACT_ATOMS: atom_id res chain seq x y z
N MET A 1 -0.48 34.53 1.25
CA MET A 1 -0.34 33.15 0.74
C MET A 1 -1.00 32.06 1.62
N LEU A 2 -0.83 32.01 2.94
CA LEU A 2 -1.36 30.92 3.80
C LEU A 2 -2.90 30.84 3.91
N ARG A 3 -3.62 31.95 3.70
CA ARG A 3 -5.10 31.99 3.66
C ARG A 3 -5.70 31.42 2.36
N SER A 4 -4.91 31.31 1.28
CA SER A 4 -5.33 30.70 0.00
C SER A 4 -5.37 29.16 0.09
N LEU A 5 -4.42 28.56 0.83
CA LEU A 5 -4.35 27.11 1.09
C LEU A 5 -5.49 26.58 1.98
N LEU A 6 -6.17 27.45 2.73
CA LEU A 6 -7.32 27.10 3.56
C LEU A 6 -8.66 27.28 2.81
N ARG A 7 -8.71 28.14 1.78
CA ARG A 7 -9.92 28.35 0.95
C ARG A 7 -10.12 27.29 -0.14
N SER A 8 -9.07 26.53 -0.48
CA SER A 8 -9.08 25.57 -1.58
C SER A 8 -9.70 24.20 -1.22
N GLY A 9 -10.14 23.95 0.02
CA GLY A 9 -10.88 22.72 0.37
C GLY A 9 -10.11 21.41 0.17
N HIS A 10 -8.79 21.47 -0.06
CA HIS A 10 -7.99 20.33 -0.51
C HIS A 10 -7.23 19.58 0.59
N LEU A 11 -7.34 20.03 1.84
CA LEU A 11 -6.96 19.26 3.01
C LEU A 11 -8.19 19.16 3.91
N THR A 12 -8.53 17.97 4.38
CA THR A 12 -9.59 17.84 5.37
C THR A 12 -9.23 18.76 6.55
N LEU A 13 -10.19 19.54 7.05
CA LEU A 13 -9.98 20.39 8.23
C LEU A 13 -9.34 19.60 9.38
N SER A 14 -9.66 18.30 9.45
CA SER A 14 -9.07 17.31 10.35
C SER A 14 -7.56 17.14 10.17
N PHE A 15 -7.01 17.02 8.96
CA PHE A 15 -5.56 16.91 8.74
C PHE A 15 -4.81 18.19 9.16
N VAL A 16 -5.33 19.36 8.81
CA VAL A 16 -4.71 20.65 9.17
C VAL A 16 -4.78 20.89 10.68
N ARG A 17 -5.91 20.57 11.33
CA ARG A 17 -6.07 20.64 12.79
C ARG A 17 -5.18 19.63 13.52
N PHE A 18 -5.04 18.41 13.01
CA PHE A 18 -4.23 17.36 13.61
C PHE A 18 -2.73 17.70 13.58
N VAL A 19 -2.21 18.15 12.43
CA VAL A 19 -0.79 18.54 12.34
C VAL A 19 -0.51 19.79 13.19
N ARG A 20 -1.47 20.70 13.35
CA ARG A 20 -1.39 21.83 14.32
C ARG A 20 -1.37 21.36 15.78
N ALA A 21 -2.30 20.49 16.17
CA ALA A 21 -2.42 20.00 17.56
C ALA A 21 -1.18 19.22 18.03
N ARG A 22 -0.50 18.50 17.13
CA ARG A 22 0.75 17.78 17.42
C ARG A 22 1.99 18.67 17.50
N ALA A 23 2.03 19.79 16.78
CA ALA A 23 3.07 20.79 16.97
C ALA A 23 2.93 21.48 18.34
N ALA A 24 1.70 21.73 18.80
CA ALA A 24 1.42 22.36 20.08
C ALA A 24 1.58 21.43 21.31
N THR A 25 1.47 20.10 21.14
CA THR A 25 1.58 19.14 22.26
C THR A 25 3.00 18.69 22.56
N ALA A 26 4.01 19.27 21.89
CA ALA A 26 5.43 19.14 22.29
C ALA A 26 5.82 20.10 23.42
N THR A 27 4.90 20.97 23.85
CA THR A 27 5.07 21.91 24.95
C THR A 27 3.92 21.77 25.95
N GLY A 28 4.25 21.35 27.17
CA GLY A 28 3.56 21.70 28.43
C GLY A 28 2.04 21.53 28.53
N THR A 29 1.64 20.55 29.35
CA THR A 29 0.49 20.57 30.29
C THR A 29 -0.61 21.61 30.10
N LEU A 30 -1.82 21.15 29.78
CA LEU A 30 -3.05 21.83 30.21
C LEU A 30 -4.11 20.81 30.67
N ARG A 31 -4.39 20.89 31.98
CA ARG A 31 -5.55 20.31 32.68
C ARG A 31 -6.83 20.92 32.11
N GLY A 32 -7.86 20.11 31.89
CA GLY A 32 -9.21 20.58 31.56
C GLY A 32 -10.26 19.52 31.86
N ARG A 33 -11.19 19.87 32.73
CA ARG A 33 -12.14 19.01 33.47
C ARG A 33 -13.17 18.33 32.56
N HIS A 34 -13.37 17.02 32.74
CA HIS A 34 -14.55 16.31 32.25
C HIS A 34 -15.71 16.52 33.24
N ARG A 35 -16.81 17.14 32.78
CA ARG A 35 -18.14 16.94 33.38
C ARG A 35 -18.88 15.91 32.54
N ALA A 36 -19.37 14.88 33.23
CA ALA A 36 -20.21 13.83 32.71
C ALA A 36 -21.67 14.28 32.86
N ASP A 37 -22.44 14.22 31.76
CA ASP A 37 -23.90 14.26 31.84
C ASP A 37 -24.47 12.96 31.28
N SER A 38 -25.43 12.47 32.05
CA SER A 38 -26.07 11.17 32.08
C SER A 38 -27.14 11.02 30.99
N VAL A 39 -27.23 9.82 30.41
CA VAL A 39 -28.34 9.41 29.54
C VAL A 39 -29.17 8.36 30.28
N PRO A 40 -30.51 8.48 30.37
CA PRO A 40 -31.33 7.48 31.05
C PRO A 40 -31.60 6.25 30.17
N ARG A 41 -31.59 5.09 30.81
CA ARG A 41 -32.04 3.79 30.29
C ARG A 41 -33.57 3.75 30.16
N ALA A 42 -34.07 3.20 29.06
CA ALA A 42 -35.45 2.72 28.95
C ALA A 42 -35.53 1.30 28.36
N GLY A 43 -36.07 0.38 29.17
CA GLY A 43 -37.20 -0.49 28.80
C GLY A 43 -37.06 -1.51 27.66
N ARG A 44 -36.94 -2.78 28.03
CA ARG A 44 -37.10 -3.97 27.17
C ARG A 44 -38.54 -4.11 26.67
N ARG A 45 -38.73 -4.64 25.45
CA ARG A 45 -39.77 -5.64 25.14
C ARG A 45 -39.26 -6.59 24.06
N ALA A 46 -39.24 -7.88 24.40
CA ALA A 46 -38.94 -8.99 23.51
C ALA A 46 -40.29 -9.58 23.04
N SER A 47 -40.44 -9.78 21.74
CA SER A 47 -41.52 -10.59 21.18
C SER A 47 -40.91 -11.73 20.38
N ARG A 48 -41.17 -12.95 20.86
CA ARG A 48 -40.94 -14.23 20.18
C ARG A 48 -41.80 -14.28 18.92
N CYS A 49 -41.27 -14.83 17.83
CA CYS A 49 -42.09 -15.50 16.82
C CYS A 49 -41.37 -16.75 16.30
N ALA A 50 -42.16 -17.81 16.17
CA ALA A 50 -41.78 -19.19 16.12
C ALA A 50 -41.33 -19.67 14.73
N LEU A 51 -40.60 -20.79 14.75
CA LEU A 51 -40.20 -21.59 13.59
C LEU A 51 -41.42 -22.16 12.86
N ALA A 52 -41.36 -22.16 11.53
CA ALA A 52 -42.06 -23.13 10.69
C ALA A 52 -41.03 -23.76 9.75
N ARG A 53 -40.90 -25.09 9.86
CA ARG A 53 -40.09 -25.95 8.99
C ARG A 53 -40.96 -26.34 7.78
N HIS A 54 -40.40 -26.26 6.58
CA HIS A 54 -40.94 -26.98 5.42
C HIS A 54 -39.81 -27.80 4.79
N ASP A 55 -40.06 -29.10 4.72
CA ASP A 55 -39.26 -30.13 4.09
C ASP A 55 -39.59 -30.30 2.60
N ALA A 56 -38.62 -30.89 1.89
CA ALA A 56 -38.66 -31.56 0.58
C ALA A 56 -38.27 -30.76 -0.69
N PRO A 57 -37.74 -31.40 -1.76
CA PRO A 57 -36.93 -32.63 -1.83
C PRO A 57 -35.58 -32.44 -2.57
N ARG A 58 -34.67 -33.40 -2.36
CA ARG A 58 -33.36 -33.51 -3.00
C ARG A 58 -33.52 -33.93 -4.48
N SER A 59 -33.06 -33.10 -5.42
CA SER A 59 -32.74 -33.53 -6.78
C SER A 59 -31.27 -33.25 -7.11
N ARG A 60 -30.66 -34.29 -7.67
CA ARG A 60 -29.23 -34.50 -7.88
C ARG A 60 -28.81 -33.87 -9.20
N TRP A 61 -28.19 -32.70 -9.16
CA TRP A 61 -27.46 -32.15 -10.31
C TRP A 61 -25.96 -32.34 -10.09
N HIS A 62 -25.41 -33.32 -10.79
CA HIS A 62 -23.97 -33.43 -11.02
C HIS A 62 -23.55 -32.25 -11.90
N VAL A 63 -22.91 -31.24 -11.32
CA VAL A 63 -22.24 -30.18 -12.09
C VAL A 63 -20.75 -30.51 -12.14
N ARG A 64 -20.28 -30.77 -13.37
CA ARG A 64 -18.87 -30.88 -13.72
C ARG A 64 -18.12 -29.63 -13.24
N CYS A 65 -16.92 -29.83 -12.71
CA CYS A 65 -16.05 -28.74 -12.27
C CYS A 65 -15.57 -27.92 -13.47
N ASP A 66 -16.15 -26.73 -13.64
CA ASP A 66 -15.66 -25.74 -14.59
C ASP A 66 -14.45 -24.96 -14.02
N ALA A 67 -13.52 -24.69 -14.93
CA ALA A 67 -12.31 -23.88 -14.84
C ALA A 67 -12.57 -22.46 -14.25
N PRO A 68 -11.54 -21.72 -13.78
CA PRO A 68 -11.73 -20.47 -13.04
C PRO A 68 -12.53 -19.43 -13.84
N TYR A 69 -13.75 -19.21 -13.37
CA TYR A 69 -14.62 -18.10 -13.75
C TYR A 69 -14.03 -16.78 -13.23
N VAL A 70 -13.29 -16.07 -14.08
CA VAL A 70 -12.95 -14.65 -13.90
C VAL A 70 -14.13 -13.84 -14.39
N MET A 71 -15.00 -13.41 -13.49
CA MET A 71 -16.05 -12.46 -13.88
C MET A 71 -15.49 -11.06 -14.06
N GLY A 72 -15.53 -10.59 -15.30
CA GLY A 72 -15.42 -9.17 -15.65
C GLY A 72 -14.08 -8.68 -16.19
N ALA A 73 -13.15 -9.56 -16.57
CA ALA A 73 -11.96 -9.15 -17.34
C ALA A 73 -12.13 -9.58 -18.80
N HIS A 74 -11.86 -8.68 -19.75
CA HIS A 74 -11.80 -9.06 -21.16
C HIS A 74 -10.66 -10.10 -21.33
N PRO A 75 -10.76 -11.12 -22.21
CA PRO A 75 -9.74 -12.17 -22.33
C PRO A 75 -8.30 -11.66 -22.55
N SER A 76 -8.15 -10.50 -23.19
CA SER A 76 -6.87 -9.79 -23.37
C SER A 76 -6.31 -9.16 -22.09
N GLU A 77 -7.16 -8.72 -21.16
CA GLU A 77 -6.80 -8.11 -19.87
C GLU A 77 -6.28 -9.15 -18.88
N ALA A 78 -6.93 -10.32 -18.84
CA ALA A 78 -6.46 -11.45 -18.05
C ALA A 78 -5.06 -11.92 -18.54
N ALA A 79 -4.84 -11.91 -19.86
CA ALA A 79 -3.56 -12.26 -20.45
C ALA A 79 -2.46 -11.22 -20.12
N GLN A 80 -2.78 -9.92 -20.14
CA GLN A 80 -1.81 -8.86 -19.81
C GLN A 80 -1.44 -8.86 -18.33
N LEU A 81 -2.42 -8.98 -17.41
CA LEU A 81 -2.17 -9.06 -15.97
C LEU A 81 -1.35 -10.30 -15.60
N LEU A 82 -1.55 -11.40 -16.33
CA LEU A 82 -0.76 -12.61 -16.21
C LEU A 82 0.67 -12.37 -16.71
N ALA A 83 0.85 -11.74 -17.86
CA ALA A 83 2.17 -11.40 -18.42
C ALA A 83 2.99 -10.49 -17.47
N ASP A 84 2.37 -9.44 -16.94
CA ASP A 84 3.01 -8.52 -15.98
C ASP A 84 3.42 -9.24 -14.68
N ALA A 85 2.58 -10.17 -14.21
CA ALA A 85 2.88 -10.94 -13.01
C ALA A 85 4.00 -11.97 -13.25
N VAL A 86 4.07 -12.55 -14.46
CA VAL A 86 5.16 -13.43 -14.89
C VAL A 86 6.48 -12.66 -14.99
N GLU A 87 6.48 -11.47 -15.59
CA GLU A 87 7.66 -10.61 -15.71
C GLU A 87 8.13 -10.09 -14.33
N SER A 88 7.19 -9.71 -13.46
CA SER A 88 7.47 -9.37 -12.06
C SER A 88 8.12 -10.52 -11.30
N ALA A 89 7.73 -11.78 -11.59
CA ALA A 89 8.32 -12.94 -10.94
C ALA A 89 9.76 -13.13 -11.43
N ARG A 90 9.98 -13.08 -12.75
CA ARG A 90 11.30 -13.22 -13.37
C ARG A 90 12.28 -12.15 -12.90
N SER A 91 11.87 -10.89 -12.84
CA SER A 91 12.71 -9.79 -12.35
C SER A 91 13.08 -9.91 -10.86
N ALA A 92 12.27 -10.63 -10.07
CA ALA A 92 12.57 -11.00 -8.68
C ALA A 92 13.47 -12.24 -8.55
N GLY A 93 13.86 -12.88 -9.66
CA GLY A 93 14.51 -14.19 -9.67
C GLY A 93 13.61 -15.31 -9.14
N LEU A 94 12.29 -15.17 -9.34
CA LEU A 94 11.24 -16.08 -8.90
C LEU A 94 10.52 -16.70 -10.09
N HIS A 95 9.84 -17.81 -9.84
CA HIS A 95 9.02 -18.50 -10.84
C HIS A 95 7.54 -18.15 -10.65
N TYR A 96 6.87 -17.86 -11.76
CA TYR A 96 5.42 -17.73 -11.75
C TYR A 96 4.77 -19.11 -11.58
N VAL A 97 3.88 -19.26 -10.59
CA VAL A 97 3.24 -20.51 -10.20
C VAL A 97 1.75 -20.28 -9.93
N SER A 98 0.92 -21.28 -10.16
CA SER A 98 -0.51 -21.26 -9.82
C SER A 98 -0.80 -22.35 -8.79
N ASP A 99 -1.78 -22.12 -7.90
CA ASP A 99 -2.22 -23.15 -6.96
C ASP A 99 -3.13 -24.21 -7.58
N GLU A 100 -3.39 -24.10 -8.88
CA GLU A 100 -3.96 -25.16 -9.72
C GLU A 100 -2.90 -26.21 -10.11
N GLN A 101 -1.61 -25.88 -10.00
CA GLN A 101 -0.54 -26.82 -10.26
C GLN A 101 -0.40 -27.85 -9.12
N PRO A 102 0.14 -29.05 -9.38
CA PRO A 102 0.39 -30.04 -8.34
C PRO A 102 1.29 -29.49 -7.21
N GLY A 103 0.76 -29.42 -5.98
CA GLY A 103 1.47 -28.93 -4.80
C GLY A 103 1.38 -29.86 -3.59
N ILE A 104 2.07 -29.47 -2.51
CA ILE A 104 1.99 -30.17 -1.23
C ILE A 104 0.68 -29.78 -0.54
N ARG A 105 -0.06 -30.76 -0.04
CA ARG A 105 -1.31 -30.52 0.70
C ARG A 105 -1.06 -30.66 2.20
N ARG A 106 -1.71 -29.81 2.98
CA ARG A 106 -1.75 -29.93 4.44
C ARG A 106 -3.01 -30.68 4.87
N LEU A 107 -2.84 -31.81 5.54
CA LEU A 107 -3.92 -32.63 6.08
C LEU A 107 -3.94 -32.53 7.61
N PRO A 108 -5.13 -32.48 8.23
CA PRO A 108 -5.25 -32.56 9.69
C PRO A 108 -4.81 -33.94 10.19
N THR A 109 -4.34 -34.00 11.44
CA THR A 109 -4.07 -35.26 12.14
C THR A 109 -5.03 -35.41 13.33
N ARG A 110 -4.99 -36.55 14.03
CA ARG A 110 -5.75 -36.77 15.27
C ARG A 110 -5.40 -35.76 16.38
N SER A 111 -4.22 -35.13 16.31
CA SER A 111 -3.84 -34.06 17.23
C SER A 111 -4.17 -32.69 16.63
N PRO A 112 -4.94 -31.83 17.31
CA PRO A 112 -5.42 -30.56 16.76
C PRO A 112 -4.33 -29.53 16.45
N ARG A 113 -3.09 -29.76 16.93
CA ARG A 113 -1.92 -28.90 16.69
C ARG A 113 -0.89 -29.49 15.73
N ARG A 114 -1.11 -30.71 15.22
CA ARG A 114 -0.19 -31.37 14.29
C ARG A 114 -0.85 -31.53 12.93
N PHE A 115 -0.08 -31.27 11.89
CA PHE A 115 -0.50 -31.44 10.50
C PHE A 115 0.41 -32.45 9.82
N ARG A 116 -0.14 -33.19 8.86
CA ARG A 116 0.59 -34.05 7.95
C ARG A 116 0.68 -33.36 6.59
N TYR A 117 1.83 -33.42 5.96
CA TYR A 117 2.04 -32.84 4.64
C TYR A 117 2.21 -33.96 3.63
N VAL A 118 1.44 -33.92 2.56
CA VAL A 118 1.49 -34.94 1.49
C VAL A 118 1.84 -34.29 0.17
N ASP A 119 2.68 -34.96 -0.61
CA ASP A 119 3.04 -34.53 -1.95
C ASP A 119 1.88 -34.79 -2.95
N PRO A 120 2.01 -34.37 -4.23
CA PRO A 120 0.99 -34.65 -5.24
C PRO A 120 0.70 -36.13 -5.50
N ALA A 121 1.66 -37.02 -5.24
CA ALA A 121 1.48 -38.47 -5.35
C ALA A 121 0.79 -39.06 -4.11
N GLY A 122 0.49 -38.25 -3.10
CA GLY A 122 -0.16 -38.67 -1.86
C GLY A 122 0.81 -39.24 -0.81
N LYS A 123 2.12 -39.20 -1.06
CA LYS A 123 3.14 -39.68 -0.13
C LYS A 123 3.46 -38.62 0.92
N ASP A 124 3.74 -39.07 2.14
CA ASP A 124 4.14 -38.17 3.23
C ASP A 124 5.46 -37.47 2.91
N VAL A 125 5.47 -36.14 3.07
CA VAL A 125 6.66 -35.31 2.95
C VAL A 125 7.50 -35.48 4.21
N LYS A 126 8.64 -36.17 4.07
CA LYS A 126 9.61 -36.41 5.16
C LYS A 126 10.88 -35.59 5.04
N ASP A 127 11.08 -34.91 3.92
CA ASP A 127 12.26 -34.07 3.67
C ASP A 127 12.32 -32.91 4.67
N GLU A 128 13.38 -32.88 5.48
CA GLU A 128 13.55 -31.92 6.57
C GLU A 128 13.65 -30.48 6.04
N ALA A 129 14.32 -30.27 4.92
CA ALA A 129 14.46 -28.95 4.30
C ALA A 129 13.09 -28.40 3.85
N THR A 130 12.26 -29.24 3.24
CA THR A 130 10.90 -28.89 2.84
C THR A 130 10.02 -28.61 4.06
N LEU A 131 10.08 -29.44 5.11
CA LEU A 131 9.30 -29.22 6.33
C LEU A 131 9.71 -27.94 7.06
N ALA A 132 11.01 -27.66 7.17
CA ALA A 132 11.52 -26.42 7.76
C ALA A 132 11.04 -25.18 6.98
N ARG A 133 11.07 -25.24 5.63
CA ARG A 133 10.52 -24.17 4.78
C ARG A 133 9.02 -23.98 5.04
N ILE A 134 8.25 -25.06 5.10
CA ILE A 134 6.81 -24.99 5.38
C ILE A 134 6.52 -24.34 6.73
N ASP A 135 7.29 -24.67 7.77
CA ASP A 135 7.15 -24.04 9.08
C ASP A 135 7.47 -22.54 9.03
N ALA A 136 8.52 -22.15 8.30
CA ALA A 136 8.89 -20.75 8.10
C ALA A 136 7.79 -19.92 7.40
N LEU A 137 6.94 -20.53 6.57
CA LEU A 137 5.79 -19.83 5.96
C LEU A 137 4.71 -19.41 6.98
N ARG A 138 4.75 -19.95 8.20
CA ARG A 138 3.80 -19.66 9.30
C ARG A 138 2.36 -19.65 8.80
N ILE A 139 1.97 -20.75 8.14
CA ILE A 139 0.62 -20.94 7.60
C ILE A 139 -0.34 -21.11 8.78
N PRO A 140 -1.32 -20.21 8.98
CA PRO A 140 -2.19 -20.26 10.15
C PRO A 140 -2.86 -21.63 10.30
N PRO A 141 -2.92 -22.21 11.51
CA PRO A 141 -3.47 -23.54 11.73
C PRO A 141 -4.96 -23.62 11.39
N ALA A 142 -5.68 -22.49 11.50
CA ALA A 142 -7.10 -22.40 11.17
C ALA A 142 -7.41 -22.40 9.66
N TRP A 143 -6.40 -22.38 8.78
CA TRP A 143 -6.66 -22.44 7.34
C TRP A 143 -7.03 -23.86 6.87
N THR A 144 -8.05 -23.97 6.04
CA THR A 144 -8.44 -25.21 5.34
C THR A 144 -7.99 -25.18 3.88
N ASP A 145 -8.13 -26.29 3.16
CA ASP A 145 -7.78 -26.43 1.74
C ASP A 145 -6.40 -25.85 1.38
N VAL A 146 -5.40 -26.17 2.20
CA VAL A 146 -4.07 -25.57 2.07
C VAL A 146 -3.28 -26.27 0.98
N TRP A 147 -2.89 -25.48 -0.01
CA TRP A 147 -1.92 -25.82 -1.05
C TRP A 147 -0.60 -25.13 -0.75
N ILE A 148 0.52 -25.84 -0.93
CA ILE A 148 1.87 -25.35 -0.67
C ILE A 148 2.71 -25.62 -1.92
N CYS A 149 3.38 -24.57 -2.40
CA CYS A 149 4.24 -24.65 -3.58
C CYS A 149 5.45 -25.56 -3.31
N ARG A 150 5.74 -26.46 -4.25
CA ARG A 150 6.92 -27.34 -4.22
C ARG A 150 8.21 -26.57 -4.52
N ASP A 151 8.10 -25.56 -5.36
CA ASP A 151 9.22 -24.73 -5.75
C ASP A 151 9.50 -23.65 -4.69
N PRO A 152 10.66 -23.68 -4.00
CA PRO A 152 11.02 -22.64 -3.05
C PRO A 152 11.17 -21.26 -3.69
N ARG A 153 11.32 -21.16 -5.02
CA ARG A 153 11.38 -19.90 -5.78
C ARG A 153 10.03 -19.53 -6.40
N GLY A 154 8.96 -20.27 -6.16
CA GLY A 154 7.61 -19.91 -6.60
C GLY A 154 7.12 -18.62 -5.93
N HIS A 155 6.59 -17.67 -6.71
CA HIS A 155 6.16 -16.38 -6.16
C HIS A 155 5.02 -16.49 -5.15
N ILE A 156 4.09 -17.43 -5.34
CA ILE A 156 3.15 -17.91 -4.32
C ILE A 156 3.79 -19.12 -3.64
N GLN A 157 3.88 -19.08 -2.32
CA GLN A 157 4.44 -20.16 -1.51
C GLN A 157 3.36 -21.05 -0.90
N ALA A 158 2.19 -20.48 -0.56
CA ALA A 158 1.04 -21.27 -0.14
C ALA A 158 -0.28 -20.53 -0.37
N THR A 159 -1.36 -21.27 -0.56
CA THR A 159 -2.73 -20.77 -0.51
C THR A 159 -3.55 -21.59 0.49
N GLY A 160 -4.69 -21.06 0.90
CA GLY A 160 -5.63 -21.77 1.77
C GLY A 160 -6.89 -20.94 1.99
N ARG A 161 -7.86 -21.48 2.70
CA ARG A 161 -9.10 -20.80 3.06
C ARG A 161 -9.10 -20.44 4.53
N ASP A 162 -9.40 -19.19 4.87
CA ASP A 162 -9.56 -18.79 6.27
C ASP A 162 -10.87 -19.30 6.88
N ALA A 163 -11.10 -19.01 8.16
CA ALA A 163 -12.34 -19.39 8.87
C ALA A 163 -13.63 -18.85 8.23
N ARG A 164 -13.52 -17.90 7.29
CA ARG A 164 -14.64 -17.35 6.51
C ARG A 164 -14.64 -17.86 5.06
N LYS A 165 -13.91 -18.95 4.77
CA LYS A 165 -13.78 -19.60 3.45
C LYS A 165 -13.12 -18.73 2.37
N ARG A 166 -12.54 -17.57 2.73
CA ARG A 166 -11.88 -16.68 1.78
C ARG A 166 -10.51 -17.21 1.44
N LYS A 167 -10.14 -17.18 0.15
CA LYS A 167 -8.82 -17.60 -0.32
C LYS A 167 -7.75 -16.62 0.18
N GLN A 168 -6.77 -17.15 0.88
CA GLN A 168 -5.63 -16.44 1.45
C GLN A 168 -4.33 -16.92 0.80
N TYR A 169 -3.33 -16.05 0.79
CA TYR A 169 -2.06 -16.27 0.11
C TYR A 169 -0.88 -16.05 1.06
N ARG A 170 0.15 -16.88 0.90
CA ARG A 170 1.53 -16.65 1.35
C ARG A 170 2.39 -16.50 0.10
N TYR A 171 3.14 -15.41 0.05
CA TYR A 171 4.03 -15.09 -1.07
C TYR A 171 5.48 -15.24 -0.62
N HIS A 172 6.37 -15.50 -1.58
CA HIS A 172 7.81 -15.43 -1.36
C HIS A 172 8.21 -14.02 -0.90
N GLU A 173 9.26 -13.89 -0.09
CA GLU A 173 9.70 -12.59 0.44
C GLU A 173 10.10 -11.62 -0.68
N ARG A 174 10.99 -12.07 -1.59
CA ARG A 174 11.40 -11.31 -2.77
C ARG A 174 10.24 -10.89 -3.70
N TRP A 175 9.13 -11.62 -3.69
CA TRP A 175 7.96 -11.23 -4.50
C TRP A 175 7.35 -9.93 -3.96
N ARG A 176 7.33 -9.76 -2.63
CA ARG A 176 6.86 -8.51 -2.02
C ARG A 176 7.81 -7.37 -2.33
N ASP A 177 9.11 -7.59 -2.27
CA ASP A 177 10.11 -6.54 -2.50
C ASP A 177 10.03 -5.99 -3.93
N VAL A 178 9.90 -6.87 -4.92
CA VAL A 178 9.74 -6.44 -6.32
C VAL A 178 8.38 -5.81 -6.55
N ARG A 179 7.27 -6.41 -6.10
CA ARG A 179 5.95 -5.78 -6.27
C ARG A 179 5.81 -4.45 -5.54
N ASP A 180 6.42 -4.28 -4.36
CA ASP A 180 6.41 -3.02 -3.64
C ASP A 180 7.21 -1.97 -4.42
N ALA A 181 8.36 -2.32 -5.02
CA ALA A 181 9.12 -1.45 -5.90
C ALA A 181 8.34 -1.07 -7.18
N THR A 182 7.81 -2.05 -7.92
CA THR A 182 7.03 -1.81 -9.16
C THR A 182 5.78 -0.98 -8.88
N LYS A 183 5.14 -1.19 -7.71
CA LYS A 183 3.98 -0.39 -7.27
C LYS A 183 4.34 1.08 -7.08
N PHE A 184 5.52 1.37 -6.54
CA PHE A 184 5.96 2.74 -6.31
C PHE A 184 6.49 3.40 -7.59
N GLU A 185 7.05 2.64 -8.53
CA GLU A 185 7.35 3.16 -9.87
C GLU A 185 6.06 3.56 -10.61
N LYS A 186 5.06 2.67 -10.61
CA LYS A 186 3.71 2.91 -11.16
C LYS A 186 3.02 4.15 -10.61
N ILE A 187 3.34 4.58 -9.38
CA ILE A 187 2.67 5.77 -8.80
C ILE A 187 3.05 7.07 -9.50
N LEU A 188 4.20 7.12 -10.17
CA LEU A 188 4.64 8.28 -10.94
C LEU A 188 3.90 8.36 -12.26
N ASP A 189 3.64 7.22 -12.90
CA ASP A 189 2.74 7.15 -14.06
C ASP A 189 1.33 7.56 -13.69
N PHE A 190 0.84 7.10 -12.53
CA PHE A 190 -0.46 7.52 -12.02
C PHE A 190 -0.53 9.05 -11.82
N ALA A 191 0.51 9.64 -11.22
CA ALA A 191 0.57 11.09 -11.05
C ALA A 191 0.59 11.83 -12.41
N ARG A 192 1.26 11.29 -13.43
CA ARG A 192 1.23 11.84 -14.80
C ARG A 192 -0.14 11.71 -15.47
N ALA A 193 -0.90 10.67 -15.16
CA ALA A 193 -2.22 10.43 -15.71
C ALA A 193 -3.35 11.22 -15.02
N LEU A 194 -3.12 11.70 -13.79
CA LEU A 194 -4.13 12.45 -13.02
C LEU A 194 -4.75 13.63 -13.78
N PRO A 195 -3.99 14.46 -14.53
CA PRO A 195 -4.58 15.53 -15.32
C PRO A 195 -5.64 15.05 -16.32
N THR A 196 -5.37 13.97 -17.06
CA THR A 196 -6.30 13.35 -17.99
C THR A 196 -7.55 12.83 -17.28
N ILE A 197 -7.36 12.10 -16.17
CA ILE A 197 -8.47 11.58 -15.35
C ILE A 197 -9.34 12.74 -14.84
N ARG A 198 -8.73 13.80 -14.30
CA ARG A 198 -9.43 14.97 -13.77
C ARG A 198 -10.16 15.78 -14.83
N ALA A 199 -9.62 15.85 -16.05
CA ALA A 199 -10.29 16.49 -17.18
C ALA A 199 -11.59 15.74 -17.53
N ARG A 200 -11.52 14.42 -17.68
CA ARG A 200 -12.70 13.56 -17.93
C ARG A 200 -13.73 13.67 -16.80
N VAL A 201 -13.30 13.55 -15.55
CA VAL A 201 -14.15 13.74 -14.37
C VAL A 201 -14.84 15.10 -14.39
N THR A 202 -14.14 16.16 -14.79
CA THR A 202 -14.73 17.49 -14.84
C THR A 202 -15.78 17.63 -15.94
N ALA A 203 -15.51 17.07 -17.12
CA ALA A 203 -16.46 17.03 -18.23
C ALA A 203 -17.74 16.26 -17.84
N ASP A 204 -17.60 15.08 -17.26
CA ASP A 204 -18.75 14.25 -16.85
C ASP A 204 -19.54 14.87 -15.69
N LEU A 205 -18.86 15.53 -14.73
CA LEU A 205 -19.53 16.26 -13.65
C LEU A 205 -20.35 17.47 -14.13
N ALA A 206 -19.97 18.04 -15.29
CA ALA A 206 -20.65 19.19 -15.88
C ALA A 206 -21.99 18.84 -16.54
N GLN A 207 -22.26 17.56 -16.82
CA GLN A 207 -23.52 17.10 -17.38
C GLN A 207 -24.72 17.51 -16.50
N ARG A 208 -25.87 17.80 -17.12
CA ARG A 208 -27.08 18.26 -16.39
C ARG A 208 -27.83 17.12 -15.70
N GLU A 209 -27.93 15.99 -16.39
CA GLU A 209 -28.65 14.79 -15.94
C GLU A 209 -27.84 13.97 -14.94
N LEU A 210 -28.51 13.11 -14.17
CA LEU A 210 -27.88 12.18 -13.23
C LEU A 210 -27.53 10.86 -13.93
N SER A 211 -26.63 10.92 -14.92
CA SER A 211 -26.19 9.77 -15.72
C SER A 211 -25.23 8.85 -14.95
N ARG A 212 -25.02 7.62 -15.46
CA ARG A 212 -23.97 6.69 -14.97
C ARG A 212 -22.61 7.39 -14.91
N ALA A 213 -22.22 8.04 -16.01
CA ALA A 213 -20.94 8.74 -16.13
C ALA A 213 -20.78 9.82 -15.06
N ARG A 214 -21.82 10.62 -14.80
CA ARG A 214 -21.77 11.67 -13.78
C ARG A 214 -21.65 11.14 -12.36
N VAL A 215 -22.33 10.03 -12.05
CA VAL A 215 -22.23 9.38 -10.74
C VAL A 215 -20.84 8.74 -10.56
N LEU A 216 -20.28 8.12 -11.60
CA LEU A 216 -18.91 7.58 -11.58
C LEU A 216 -17.86 8.69 -11.44
N ALA A 217 -18.00 9.79 -12.17
CA ALA A 217 -17.13 10.96 -12.03
C ALA A 217 -17.18 11.54 -10.60
N THR A 218 -18.36 11.55 -9.98
CA THR A 218 -18.54 11.91 -8.56
C THR A 218 -17.79 10.96 -7.64
N ALA A 219 -17.85 9.65 -7.90
CA ALA A 219 -17.10 8.66 -7.12
C ALA A 219 -15.58 8.87 -7.24
N VAL A 220 -15.06 9.05 -8.47
CA VAL A 220 -13.62 9.29 -8.68
C VAL A 220 -13.17 10.60 -8.05
N ARG A 221 -13.95 11.67 -8.16
CA ARG A 221 -13.68 12.95 -7.48
C ARG A 221 -13.62 12.80 -5.97
N LEU A 222 -14.51 11.99 -5.38
CA LEU A 222 -14.48 11.67 -3.96
C LEU A 222 -13.25 10.83 -3.60
N LEU A 223 -12.85 9.84 -4.41
CA LEU A 223 -11.61 9.08 -4.18
C LEU A 223 -10.37 9.99 -4.12
N ASP A 224 -10.24 10.91 -5.08
CA ASP A 224 -9.12 11.86 -5.20
C ASP A 224 -9.04 12.85 -4.03
N THR A 225 -10.18 13.30 -3.53
CA THR A 225 -10.25 14.37 -2.50
C THR A 225 -10.32 13.84 -1.07
N THR A 226 -10.87 12.65 -0.86
CA THR A 226 -11.15 12.12 0.49
C THR A 226 -10.27 10.93 0.88
N ALA A 227 -9.62 10.29 -0.10
CA ALA A 227 -8.92 9.03 0.06
C ALA A 227 -9.79 7.91 0.69
N ILE A 228 -11.13 8.00 0.62
CA ILE A 228 -12.01 6.90 1.03
C ILE A 228 -11.69 5.66 0.18
N ARG A 229 -11.86 4.46 0.74
CA ARG A 229 -11.72 3.22 -0.04
C ARG A 229 -12.92 3.06 -0.94
N VAL A 230 -12.72 2.59 -2.17
CA VAL A 230 -13.81 2.30 -3.12
C VAL A 230 -14.93 1.46 -2.48
N GLY A 231 -14.59 0.42 -1.70
CA GLY A 231 -15.57 -0.47 -1.07
C GLY A 231 -15.99 -1.61 -1.99
N ASN A 232 -16.52 -2.69 -1.42
CA ASN A 232 -17.10 -3.82 -2.16
C ASN A 232 -18.30 -4.34 -1.35
N GLU A 233 -19.40 -4.67 -2.02
CA GLU A 233 -20.65 -5.10 -1.38
C GLU A 233 -20.50 -6.39 -0.58
N GLU A 234 -19.77 -7.36 -1.12
CA GLU A 234 -19.48 -8.62 -0.43
C GLU A 234 -18.80 -8.35 0.92
N TYR A 235 -17.79 -7.46 0.92
CA TYR A 235 -17.09 -7.06 2.14
C TYR A 235 -18.03 -6.35 3.13
N THR A 236 -18.93 -5.50 2.63
CA THR A 236 -19.90 -4.77 3.46
C THR A 236 -20.90 -5.71 4.12
N ARG A 237 -21.44 -6.69 3.38
CA ARG A 237 -22.42 -7.66 3.86
C ARG A 237 -21.86 -8.49 5.02
N GLU A 238 -20.61 -8.94 4.91
CA GLU A 238 -19.96 -9.77 5.93
C GLU A 238 -19.46 -8.99 7.16
N ASN A 239 -19.04 -7.73 6.99
CA ASN A 239 -18.27 -7.01 8.00
C ASN A 239 -18.97 -5.76 8.54
N HIS A 240 -20.14 -5.42 8.03
CA HIS A 240 -20.82 -4.15 8.28
C HIS A 240 -19.86 -2.96 8.16
N SER A 241 -18.97 -3.03 7.17
CA SER A 241 -17.88 -2.10 6.95
C SER A 241 -17.99 -1.52 5.54
N TYR A 242 -18.12 -0.22 5.43
CA TYR A 242 -18.45 0.47 4.18
C TYR A 242 -17.22 1.09 3.52
N GLY A 243 -17.25 1.14 2.20
CA GLY A 243 -16.47 2.04 1.35
C GLY A 243 -17.38 2.86 0.44
N LEU A 244 -16.79 3.72 -0.37
CA LEU A 244 -17.45 4.76 -1.16
C LEU A 244 -18.69 4.27 -1.95
N THR A 245 -18.56 3.21 -2.73
CA THR A 245 -19.64 2.64 -3.58
C THR A 245 -20.74 1.97 -2.75
N THR A 246 -20.43 1.59 -1.51
CA THR A 246 -21.36 0.93 -0.59
C THR A 246 -21.92 1.87 0.48
N LEU A 247 -21.58 3.16 0.45
CA LEU A 247 -22.16 4.13 1.37
C LEU A 247 -23.68 4.19 1.17
N THR A 248 -24.38 4.53 2.25
CA THR A 248 -25.84 4.64 2.26
C THR A 248 -26.25 6.05 2.66
N ARG A 249 -27.51 6.42 2.44
CA ARG A 249 -28.04 7.76 2.77
C ARG A 249 -27.79 8.18 4.22
N ARG A 250 -27.81 7.24 5.18
CA ARG A 250 -27.54 7.54 6.61
C ARG A 250 -26.09 7.91 6.91
N HIS A 251 -25.16 7.58 6.01
CA HIS A 251 -23.74 7.85 6.19
C HIS A 251 -23.34 9.25 5.71
N VAL A 252 -24.27 10.03 5.15
CA VAL A 252 -23.97 11.35 4.59
C VAL A 252 -24.85 12.42 5.21
N LYS A 253 -24.24 13.56 5.54
CA LYS A 253 -24.91 14.81 5.92
C LYS A 253 -24.50 15.89 4.93
N LEU A 254 -25.48 16.58 4.37
CA LEU A 254 -25.27 17.66 3.39
C LEU A 254 -25.63 19.00 4.04
N GLN A 255 -24.72 19.98 3.96
CA GLN A 255 -24.94 21.36 4.43
C GLN A 255 -24.40 22.34 3.38
N GLY A 256 -25.28 22.94 2.60
CA GLY A 256 -24.89 23.75 1.43
C GLY A 256 -24.03 22.92 0.45
N ASP A 257 -22.78 23.37 0.26
CA ASP A 257 -21.77 22.71 -0.59
C ASP A 257 -20.85 21.75 0.17
N GLU A 258 -21.03 21.61 1.49
CA GLU A 258 -20.27 20.68 2.33
C GLU A 258 -20.99 19.34 2.45
N ILE A 259 -20.21 18.28 2.29
CA ILE A 259 -20.62 16.88 2.42
C ILE A 259 -19.81 16.28 3.55
N ALA A 260 -20.48 15.81 4.60
CA ALA A 260 -19.85 15.10 5.70
C ALA A 260 -20.25 13.63 5.66
N PHE A 261 -19.25 12.75 5.60
CA PHE A 261 -19.40 11.30 5.65
C PHE A 261 -19.07 10.79 7.05
N HIS A 262 -19.96 9.98 7.61
CA HIS A 262 -19.76 9.23 8.85
C HIS A 262 -20.14 7.76 8.64
N PHE A 263 -19.16 6.87 8.74
CA PHE A 263 -19.37 5.44 8.52
C PHE A 263 -18.31 4.57 9.19
N ARG A 264 -18.70 3.33 9.49
CA ARG A 264 -17.78 2.27 9.90
C ARG A 264 -17.02 1.73 8.69
N GLY A 265 -15.72 1.95 8.61
CA GLY A 265 -14.85 1.50 7.52
C GLY A 265 -14.18 0.14 7.75
N LYS A 266 -13.20 -0.20 6.91
CA LYS A 266 -12.40 -1.43 7.00
C LYS A 266 -11.86 -1.66 8.42
N SER A 267 -11.91 -2.92 8.88
CA SER A 267 -11.56 -3.34 10.23
C SER A 267 -12.41 -2.68 11.34
N GLY A 268 -13.62 -2.23 11.00
CA GLY A 268 -14.56 -1.66 11.95
C GLY A 268 -14.20 -0.27 12.47
N LYS A 269 -13.26 0.44 11.83
CA LYS A 269 -12.82 1.77 12.25
C LYS A 269 -13.83 2.83 11.84
N GLU A 270 -14.25 3.69 12.78
CA GLU A 270 -15.08 4.85 12.46
C GLU A 270 -14.33 5.85 11.57
N ARG A 271 -15.05 6.39 10.58
CA ARG A 271 -14.52 7.33 9.59
C ARG A 271 -15.38 8.57 9.56
N PHE A 272 -14.72 9.71 9.77
CA PHE A 272 -15.29 11.04 9.61
C PHE A 272 -14.52 11.76 8.53
N VAL A 273 -15.19 12.10 7.44
CA VAL A 273 -14.56 12.79 6.31
C VAL A 273 -15.49 13.86 5.79
N SER A 274 -15.03 15.10 5.71
CA SER A 274 -15.78 16.17 5.05
C SER A 274 -15.07 16.66 3.80
N VAL A 275 -15.87 17.05 2.81
CA VAL A 275 -15.43 17.65 1.55
C VAL A 275 -16.36 18.80 1.21
N ARG A 276 -15.79 19.91 0.72
CA ARG A 276 -16.56 21.03 0.18
C ARG A 276 -16.35 21.07 -1.33
N ASP A 277 -17.37 20.67 -2.08
CA ASP A 277 -17.35 20.66 -3.54
C ASP A 277 -18.79 20.83 -4.04
N PRO A 278 -19.18 22.02 -4.53
CA PRO A 278 -20.57 22.31 -4.92
C PRO A 278 -21.11 21.36 -5.99
N ARG A 279 -20.25 20.91 -6.92
CA ARG A 279 -20.66 20.01 -8.01
C ARG A 279 -20.93 18.61 -7.47
N VAL A 280 -20.04 18.09 -6.64
CA VAL A 280 -20.22 16.80 -5.97
C VAL A 280 -21.42 16.85 -5.02
N ALA A 281 -21.59 17.92 -4.25
CA ALA A 281 -22.70 18.06 -3.30
C ALA A 281 -24.05 18.02 -4.01
N ARG A 282 -24.16 18.64 -5.19
CA ARG A 282 -25.35 18.58 -6.03
C ARG A 282 -25.66 17.16 -6.50
N VAL A 283 -24.65 16.42 -6.96
CA VAL A 283 -24.84 15.03 -7.41
C VAL A 283 -25.23 14.13 -6.23
N VAL A 284 -24.51 14.22 -5.11
CA VAL A 284 -24.78 13.43 -3.91
C VAL A 284 -26.19 13.71 -3.37
N ARG A 285 -26.66 14.96 -3.43
CA ARG A 285 -28.04 15.32 -3.06
C ARG A 285 -29.07 14.62 -3.94
N LYS A 286 -28.94 14.70 -5.26
CA LYS A 286 -29.83 14.02 -6.21
C LYS A 286 -29.82 12.49 -6.00
N CYS A 287 -28.63 11.91 -5.85
CA CYS A 287 -28.45 10.50 -5.52
C CYS A 287 -29.17 10.11 -4.21
N ALA A 288 -29.10 10.98 -3.20
CA ALA A 288 -29.77 10.79 -1.92
C ALA A 288 -31.28 11.06 -1.98
N GLU A 289 -31.86 11.59 -3.05
CA GLU A 289 -33.32 11.72 -3.21
C GLU A 289 -33.93 10.45 -3.83
N LEU A 290 -33.14 9.71 -4.61
CA LEU A 290 -33.56 8.45 -5.22
C LEU A 290 -33.88 7.36 -4.16
N PRO A 291 -34.90 6.49 -4.39
CA PRO A 291 -35.31 5.46 -3.45
C PRO A 291 -34.24 4.37 -3.27
N GLY A 292 -34.29 3.67 -2.12
CA GLY A 292 -33.32 2.64 -1.75
C GLY A 292 -32.17 3.13 -0.85
N GLN A 293 -31.42 2.18 -0.27
CA GLN A 293 -30.43 2.48 0.77
C GLN A 293 -29.08 2.98 0.22
N VAL A 294 -28.59 2.39 -0.87
CA VAL A 294 -27.30 2.75 -1.47
C VAL A 294 -27.31 4.21 -1.91
N LEU A 295 -26.20 4.91 -1.64
CA LEU A 295 -26.06 6.34 -1.90
C LEU A 295 -25.82 6.60 -3.39
N LEU A 296 -24.72 6.08 -3.96
CA LEU A 296 -24.31 6.40 -5.32
C LEU A 296 -25.04 5.48 -6.32
N LYS A 297 -26.06 6.04 -6.96
CA LYS A 297 -26.92 5.36 -7.93
C LYS A 297 -27.48 6.34 -8.96
N TYR A 298 -27.90 5.82 -10.09
CA TYR A 298 -28.48 6.57 -11.19
C TYR A 298 -29.73 5.86 -11.71
N ARG A 299 -30.52 6.57 -12.52
CA ARG A 299 -31.65 6.00 -13.26
C ARG A 299 -31.21 5.70 -14.69
N ALA A 300 -31.41 4.48 -15.15
CA ALA A 300 -31.16 4.09 -16.53
C ALA A 300 -32.30 4.57 -17.45
N GLU A 301 -32.11 4.41 -18.76
CA GLU A 301 -33.06 4.87 -19.79
C GLU A 301 -34.42 4.18 -19.67
N ASP A 302 -34.43 2.90 -19.27
CA ASP A 302 -35.64 2.11 -18.99
C ASP A 302 -36.37 2.52 -17.69
N GLY A 303 -35.85 3.53 -16.98
CA GLY A 303 -36.39 4.01 -15.72
C GLY A 303 -35.95 3.20 -14.49
N SER A 304 -35.19 2.10 -14.65
CA SER A 304 -34.69 1.30 -13.54
C SER A 304 -33.56 2.00 -12.79
N LEU A 305 -33.33 1.61 -11.52
CA LEU A 305 -32.32 2.22 -10.66
C LEU A 305 -31.11 1.29 -10.50
N HIS A 306 -29.93 1.82 -10.81
CA HIS A 306 -28.68 1.08 -10.73
C HIS A 306 -27.72 1.75 -9.74
N ALA A 307 -27.24 0.96 -8.77
CA ALA A 307 -26.10 1.35 -7.95
C ALA A 307 -24.81 1.25 -8.78
N ILE A 308 -23.82 2.08 -8.46
CA ILE A 308 -22.45 1.87 -8.98
C ILE A 308 -21.67 0.96 -8.04
N HIS A 309 -20.85 0.09 -8.61
CA HIS A 309 -20.01 -0.85 -7.87
C HIS A 309 -18.53 -0.54 -8.09
N SER A 310 -17.67 -1.28 -7.37
CA SER A 310 -16.22 -1.06 -7.46
C SER A 310 -15.62 -1.38 -8.82
N HIS A 311 -16.25 -2.30 -9.56
CA HIS A 311 -15.85 -2.64 -10.92
C HIS A 311 -16.12 -1.44 -11.85
N ASP A 312 -17.33 -0.87 -11.83
CA ASP A 312 -17.68 0.30 -12.66
C ASP A 312 -16.71 1.49 -12.47
N VAL A 313 -16.24 1.70 -11.24
CA VAL A 313 -15.26 2.77 -10.94
C VAL A 313 -13.90 2.47 -11.58
N ASN A 314 -13.45 1.22 -11.56
CA ASN A 314 -12.19 0.85 -12.22
C ASN A 314 -12.33 0.85 -13.74
N GLU A 315 -13.48 0.45 -14.28
CA GLU A 315 -13.78 0.58 -15.71
C GLU A 315 -13.71 2.04 -16.17
N TYR A 316 -14.33 2.95 -15.42
CA TYR A 316 -14.27 4.38 -15.70
C TYR A 316 -12.83 4.93 -15.70
N LEU A 317 -11.98 4.44 -14.78
CA LEU A 317 -10.56 4.82 -14.75
C LEU A 317 -9.79 4.29 -15.96
N ARG A 318 -10.11 3.06 -16.38
CA ARG A 318 -9.54 2.45 -17.59
C ARG A 318 -9.92 3.23 -18.84
N GLU A 319 -11.18 3.61 -18.98
CA GLU A 319 -11.64 4.46 -20.09
C GLU A 319 -10.94 5.83 -20.08
N ALA A 320 -10.62 6.37 -18.90
CA ALA A 320 -10.01 7.69 -18.77
C ALA A 320 -8.47 7.69 -18.95
N ALA A 321 -7.77 6.62 -18.60
CA ALA A 321 -6.30 6.60 -18.51
C ALA A 321 -5.63 5.24 -18.80
N GLY A 322 -6.37 4.27 -19.35
CA GLY A 322 -5.89 2.93 -19.67
C GLY A 322 -5.86 1.95 -18.49
N ASP A 323 -5.48 0.70 -18.77
CA ASP A 323 -5.49 -0.44 -17.82
C ASP A 323 -4.49 -0.32 -16.67
N ALA A 324 -3.62 0.69 -16.74
CA ALA A 324 -2.54 0.84 -15.79
C ALA A 324 -3.01 1.21 -14.39
N PHE A 325 -4.24 1.71 -14.15
CA PHE A 325 -4.59 2.33 -12.85
C PHE A 325 -5.91 1.84 -12.26
N THR A 326 -5.99 1.87 -10.92
CA THR A 326 -7.14 1.42 -10.13
C THR A 326 -7.50 2.43 -9.05
N ALA A 327 -8.68 2.29 -8.45
CA ALA A 327 -9.11 3.13 -7.32
C ALA A 327 -8.13 3.11 -6.12
N LYS A 328 -7.30 2.07 -5.98
CA LYS A 328 -6.29 1.95 -4.90
C LYS A 328 -5.14 2.94 -5.09
N ASP A 329 -4.83 3.31 -6.33
CA ASP A 329 -3.67 4.14 -6.66
C ASP A 329 -3.84 5.57 -6.12
N PHE A 330 -5.07 6.11 -6.13
CA PHE A 330 -5.41 7.37 -5.45
C PHE A 330 -4.91 7.40 -4.01
N ARG A 331 -5.20 6.36 -3.22
CA ARG A 331 -4.79 6.33 -1.81
C ARG A 331 -3.27 6.27 -1.63
N THR A 332 -2.55 5.63 -2.54
CA THR A 332 -1.08 5.53 -2.49
C THR A 332 -0.46 6.89 -2.84
N TRP A 333 -0.97 7.53 -3.89
CA TRP A 333 -0.52 8.86 -4.28
C TRP A 333 -0.83 9.91 -3.22
N SER A 334 -2.08 9.97 -2.73
CA SER A 334 -2.47 10.87 -1.65
C SER A 334 -1.63 10.65 -0.39
N ALA A 335 -1.37 9.41 0.01
CA ALA A 335 -0.52 9.13 1.17
C ALA A 335 0.91 9.65 0.98
N THR A 336 1.47 9.47 -0.21
CA THR A 336 2.82 9.92 -0.54
C THR A 336 2.92 11.45 -0.51
N VAL A 337 1.95 12.15 -1.11
CA VAL A 337 1.89 13.61 -1.10
C VAL A 337 1.66 14.15 0.31
N LEU A 338 0.70 13.58 1.05
CA LEU A 338 0.42 13.97 2.44
C LEU A 338 1.61 13.72 3.36
N ALA A 339 2.40 12.67 3.15
CA ALA A 339 3.61 12.41 3.91
C ALA A 339 4.65 13.51 3.70
N GLY A 340 4.92 13.89 2.45
CA GLY A 340 5.84 15.00 2.13
C GLY A 340 5.39 16.31 2.77
N LEU A 341 4.10 16.63 2.68
CA LEU A 341 3.54 17.84 3.29
C LEU A 341 3.57 17.82 4.82
N ALA A 342 3.27 16.67 5.44
CA ALA A 342 3.33 16.53 6.88
C ALA A 342 4.77 16.71 7.39
N LEU A 343 5.75 16.09 6.72
CA LEU A 343 7.16 16.26 7.05
C LEU A 343 7.60 17.71 6.92
N ARG A 344 7.28 18.37 5.79
CA ARG A 344 7.57 19.79 5.60
C ARG A 344 7.02 20.64 6.75
N ARG A 345 5.76 20.41 7.10
CA ARG A 345 5.09 21.17 8.15
C ARG A 345 5.65 20.91 9.55
N ILE A 346 6.03 19.67 9.85
CA ILE A 346 6.63 19.30 11.13
C ILE A 346 8.00 19.98 11.28
N CYS A 347 8.80 20.02 10.22
CA CYS A 347 10.15 20.59 10.25
C CYS A 347 10.16 22.11 10.27
N SER A 348 9.20 22.77 9.61
CA SER A 348 9.06 24.23 9.65
C SER A 348 8.30 24.73 10.90
N GLY A 349 8.02 23.88 11.88
CA GLY A 349 7.37 24.28 13.13
C GLY A 349 8.35 24.97 14.10
N GLU A 350 7.82 25.64 15.13
CA GLU A 350 8.62 26.37 16.13
C GLU A 350 9.50 25.44 17.00
N ALA A 351 9.01 24.22 17.27
CA ALA A 351 9.72 23.21 18.05
C ALA A 351 9.63 21.82 17.38
N PRO A 352 10.33 21.59 16.26
CA PRO A 352 10.31 20.30 15.59
C PRO A 352 10.93 19.23 16.50
N PRO A 353 10.43 17.97 16.48
CA PRO A 353 11.08 16.89 17.20
C PRO A 353 12.56 16.79 16.76
N ARG A 354 13.50 16.83 17.71
CA ARG A 354 14.95 16.80 17.39
C ARG A 354 15.38 15.56 16.60
N SER A 355 14.70 14.43 16.83
CA SER A 355 14.97 13.18 16.12
C SER A 355 14.20 13.11 14.80
N VAL A 356 14.94 12.90 13.71
CA VAL A 356 14.40 12.62 12.37
C VAL A 356 13.38 11.47 12.39
N GLU A 357 13.69 10.35 13.08
CA GLU A 357 12.76 9.21 13.13
C GLU A 357 11.46 9.59 13.87
N LYS A 358 11.53 10.43 14.92
CA LYS A 358 10.31 10.94 15.58
C LYS A 358 9.47 11.82 14.64
N GLN A 359 10.11 12.61 13.77
CA GLN A 359 9.42 13.40 12.74
C GLN A 359 8.71 12.47 11.73
N VAL A 360 9.42 11.45 11.23
CA VAL A 360 8.85 10.42 10.33
C VAL A 360 7.66 9.72 10.97
N VAL A 361 7.80 9.23 12.21
CA VAL A 361 6.71 8.57 12.93
C VAL A 361 5.50 9.49 13.09
N ALA A 362 5.71 10.78 13.40
CA ALA A 362 4.64 11.75 13.51
C ALA A 362 3.92 11.98 12.17
N ALA A 363 4.66 12.14 11.07
CA ALA A 363 4.10 12.28 9.73
C ALA A 363 3.30 11.03 9.31
N ILE A 364 3.86 9.84 9.49
CA ILE A 364 3.18 8.57 9.17
C ILE A 364 1.89 8.41 9.99
N LYS A 365 1.90 8.78 11.28
CA LYS A 365 0.68 8.75 12.12
C LYS A 365 -0.40 9.66 11.57
N ALA A 366 -0.06 10.89 11.18
CA ALA A 366 -0.99 11.84 10.58
C ALA A 366 -1.61 11.28 9.28
N VAL A 367 -0.78 10.74 8.38
CA VAL A 367 -1.25 10.14 7.11
C VAL A 367 -2.11 8.90 7.37
N ALA A 368 -1.72 8.04 8.32
CA ALA A 368 -2.47 6.83 8.66
C ALA A 368 -3.88 7.14 9.18
N GLU A 369 -4.05 8.23 9.93
CA GLU A 369 -5.34 8.70 10.40
C GLU A 369 -6.23 9.16 9.24
N VAL A 370 -5.69 9.99 8.34
CA VAL A 370 -6.40 10.42 7.12
C VAL A 370 -6.81 9.23 6.27
N LEU A 371 -5.97 8.21 6.14
CA LEU A 371 -6.28 7.03 5.33
C LEU A 371 -7.16 5.99 6.05
N GLY A 372 -7.30 6.07 7.37
CA GLY A 372 -7.93 5.02 8.18
C GLY A 372 -7.14 3.71 8.15
N ASN A 373 -5.82 3.80 8.31
CA ASN A 373 -4.86 2.70 8.35
C ASN A 373 -4.20 2.58 9.73
N THR A 374 -3.41 1.53 9.96
CA THR A 374 -2.41 1.55 11.02
C THR A 374 -1.14 2.26 10.52
N PRO A 375 -0.34 2.89 11.39
CA PRO A 375 0.93 3.51 10.98
C PRO A 375 1.86 2.56 10.23
N ALA A 376 1.98 1.31 10.70
CA ALA A 376 2.81 0.28 10.06
C ALA A 376 2.35 -0.02 8.62
N VAL A 377 1.04 -0.23 8.42
CA VAL A 377 0.48 -0.48 7.08
C VAL A 377 0.60 0.76 6.20
N CYS A 378 0.44 1.96 6.76
CA CYS A 378 0.58 3.20 6.00
C CYS A 378 2.01 3.41 5.49
N ARG A 379 3.01 3.25 6.38
CA ARG A 379 4.43 3.36 6.03
C ARG A 379 4.84 2.32 4.99
N LYS A 380 4.46 1.05 5.21
CA LYS A 380 4.88 -0.05 4.32
C LYS A 380 4.15 -0.06 2.98
N CYS A 381 2.86 0.23 2.97
CA CYS A 381 2.01 -0.07 1.81
C CYS A 381 1.43 1.15 1.09
N TYR A 382 1.64 2.39 1.56
CA TYR A 382 1.02 3.57 0.94
C TYR A 382 1.98 4.73 0.72
N VAL A 383 2.95 4.97 1.60
CA VAL A 383 3.90 6.07 1.46
C VAL A 383 5.10 5.61 0.63
N HIS A 384 5.45 6.35 -0.42
CA HIS A 384 6.64 6.08 -1.21
C HIS A 384 7.92 6.17 -0.34
N PRO A 385 8.78 5.14 -0.31
CA PRO A 385 9.92 5.08 0.60
C PRO A 385 10.90 6.24 0.40
N LEU A 386 11.17 6.65 -0.85
CA LEU A 386 12.04 7.81 -1.13
C LEU A 386 11.62 9.12 -0.45
N VAL A 387 10.34 9.32 -0.13
CA VAL A 387 9.93 10.50 0.66
C VAL A 387 10.49 10.42 2.09
N VAL A 388 10.46 9.22 2.69
CA VAL A 388 10.98 8.99 4.04
C VAL A 388 12.51 9.03 4.04
N GLU A 389 13.16 8.39 3.08
CA GLU A 389 14.62 8.34 3.03
C GLU A 389 15.23 9.72 2.72
N ALA A 390 14.67 10.48 1.78
CA ALA A 390 15.15 11.84 1.53
C ALA A 390 14.90 12.80 2.70
N HIS A 391 13.90 12.52 3.54
CA HIS A 391 13.72 13.27 4.77
C HIS A 391 14.86 12.99 5.76
N LYS A 392 15.26 11.72 5.89
CA LYS A 392 16.38 11.33 6.74
C LYS A 392 17.71 11.90 6.26
N ASP A 393 17.88 12.02 4.96
CA ASP A 393 19.08 12.60 4.34
C ASP A 393 19.04 14.15 4.30
N GLY A 394 17.99 14.79 4.84
CA GLY A 394 17.82 16.25 4.84
C GLY A 394 17.46 16.86 3.47
N ALA A 395 17.36 16.05 2.42
CA ALA A 395 17.14 16.50 1.04
C ALA A 395 15.68 16.86 0.72
N LEU A 396 14.70 16.33 1.49
CA LEU A 396 13.27 16.47 1.17
C LEU A 396 12.82 17.94 1.18
N LEU A 397 13.14 18.70 2.24
CA LEU A 397 12.65 20.08 2.41
C LEU A 397 13.13 20.98 1.29
N VAL A 398 14.45 20.98 1.04
CA VAL A 398 15.10 21.75 -0.02
C VAL A 398 14.50 21.38 -1.39
N ALA A 399 14.28 20.08 -1.64
CA ALA A 399 13.71 19.64 -2.90
C ALA A 399 12.24 20.05 -3.07
N MET A 400 11.45 20.02 -2.00
CA MET A 400 10.05 20.46 -2.02
C MET A 400 9.96 21.98 -2.22
N GLU A 401 10.75 22.79 -1.50
CA GLU A 401 10.79 24.24 -1.65
C GLU A 401 11.16 24.67 -3.06
N ARG A 402 12.26 24.10 -3.61
CA ARG A 402 12.67 24.34 -5.00
C ARG A 402 11.59 23.98 -6.00
N SER A 403 10.85 22.91 -5.74
CA SER A 403 9.81 22.47 -6.68
C SER A 403 8.58 23.36 -6.59
N LEU A 404 8.16 23.75 -5.39
CA LEU A 404 7.04 24.68 -5.18
C LEU A 404 7.32 26.06 -5.77
N ALA A 405 8.55 26.55 -5.65
CA ALA A 405 8.97 27.82 -6.27
C ALA A 405 8.91 27.80 -7.81
N ARG A 406 8.93 26.61 -8.43
CA ARG A 406 8.86 26.42 -9.89
C ARG A 406 7.45 26.08 -10.38
N VAL A 407 6.49 25.85 -9.49
CA VAL A 407 5.10 25.64 -9.88
C VAL A 407 4.56 26.97 -10.41
N LYS A 408 4.37 27.06 -11.73
CA LYS A 408 3.63 28.13 -12.39
C LYS A 408 2.14 28.03 -12.03
N GLU A 409 1.36 29.06 -12.36
CA GLU A 409 -0.08 29.12 -12.11
C GLU A 409 -0.78 27.76 -12.34
N PRO A 410 -1.72 27.36 -11.47
CA PRO A 410 -2.38 26.06 -11.57
C PRO A 410 -3.00 25.85 -12.96
N VAL A 411 -2.53 24.82 -13.67
CA VAL A 411 -3.13 24.44 -14.96
C VAL A 411 -4.48 23.78 -14.67
N ALA A 412 -5.51 24.12 -15.44
CA ALA A 412 -6.83 23.50 -15.32
C ALA A 412 -6.70 21.97 -15.37
N HIS A 413 -7.33 21.29 -14.40
CA HIS A 413 -7.26 19.83 -14.20
C HIS A 413 -5.86 19.27 -13.90
N GLY A 414 -4.82 20.10 -13.86
CA GLY A 414 -3.44 19.69 -13.61
C GLY A 414 -3.19 19.16 -12.20
N LEU A 415 -1.92 18.81 -11.96
CA LEU A 415 -1.45 18.49 -10.62
C LEU A 415 -1.53 19.73 -9.73
N ARG A 416 -1.98 19.54 -8.49
CA ARG A 416 -1.89 20.55 -7.45
C ARG A 416 -0.40 20.89 -7.21
N PRO A 417 -0.06 22.11 -6.74
CA PRO A 417 1.33 22.49 -6.52
C PRO A 417 2.12 21.50 -5.67
N GLU A 418 1.49 20.95 -4.63
CA GLU A 418 2.08 19.94 -3.75
C GLU A 418 2.31 18.61 -4.46
N GLU A 419 1.38 18.20 -5.33
CA GLU A 419 1.49 16.99 -6.15
C GLU A 419 2.62 17.13 -7.17
N ALA A 420 2.67 18.26 -7.88
CA ALA A 420 3.73 18.57 -8.83
C ALA A 420 5.10 18.60 -8.15
N ALA A 421 5.17 19.18 -6.95
CA ALA A 421 6.40 19.24 -6.17
C ALA A 421 6.92 17.85 -5.76
N VAL A 422 6.03 16.99 -5.27
CA VAL A 422 6.37 15.62 -4.88
C VAL A 422 6.73 14.77 -6.10
N LEU A 423 6.00 14.90 -7.20
CA LEU A 423 6.32 14.22 -8.46
C LEU A 423 7.71 14.60 -8.97
N ALA A 424 7.99 15.90 -9.07
CA ALA A 424 9.27 16.40 -9.55
C ALA A 424 10.44 15.98 -8.64
N PHE A 425 10.21 15.95 -7.32
CA PHE A 425 11.19 15.42 -6.36
C PHE A 425 11.47 13.92 -6.61
N LEU A 426 10.44 13.08 -6.69
CA LEU A 426 10.60 11.64 -6.88
C LEU A 426 11.27 11.30 -8.22
N GLN A 427 10.91 12.00 -9.30
CA GLN A 427 11.54 11.84 -10.62
C GLN A 427 13.03 12.13 -10.57
N ARG A 428 13.45 13.23 -9.92
CA ARG A 428 14.87 13.55 -9.76
C ARG A 428 15.61 12.51 -8.95
N ARG A 429 15.03 12.06 -7.83
CA ARG A 429 15.69 11.08 -6.96
C ARG A 429 15.88 9.74 -7.66
N LEU A 430 14.86 9.25 -8.38
CA LEU A 430 14.96 8.02 -9.18
C LEU A 430 15.91 8.15 -10.37
N HIS A 431 16.00 9.32 -11.01
CA HIS A 431 16.99 9.56 -12.05
C HIS A 431 18.42 9.53 -11.50
N VAL A 432 18.66 10.14 -10.34
CA VAL A 432 19.96 10.10 -9.65
C VAL A 432 20.29 8.67 -9.21
N ASP A 433 19.36 7.96 -8.58
CA ASP A 433 19.60 6.59 -8.12
C ASP A 433 19.79 5.62 -9.30
N GLY A 434 19.05 5.82 -10.39
CA GLY A 434 19.21 5.07 -11.65
C GLY A 434 20.54 5.31 -12.34
N THR A 435 21.01 6.57 -12.38
CA THR A 435 22.33 6.92 -12.93
C THR A 435 23.48 6.42 -12.06
N VAL A 436 23.36 6.49 -10.73
CA VAL A 436 24.32 5.89 -9.78
C VAL A 436 24.35 4.38 -9.96
N ARG A 437 23.19 3.70 -10.00
CA ARG A 437 23.10 2.24 -10.19
C ARG A 437 23.62 1.81 -11.55
N ALA A 438 23.40 2.59 -12.61
CA ALA A 438 23.95 2.35 -13.94
C ALA A 438 25.47 2.54 -13.98
N ARG A 439 26.02 3.55 -13.28
CA ARG A 439 27.47 3.74 -13.12
C ARG A 439 28.09 2.61 -12.31
N SER A 440 27.51 2.20 -11.19
CA SER A 440 27.99 1.06 -10.39
C SER A 440 27.95 -0.26 -11.18
N LYS A 441 26.92 -0.47 -12.01
CA LYS A 441 26.85 -1.62 -12.93
C LYS A 441 27.89 -1.57 -14.06
N LYS A 442 28.33 -0.38 -14.51
CA LYS A 442 29.43 -0.23 -15.49
C LYS A 442 30.82 -0.39 -14.85
N VAL A 443 30.98 -0.01 -13.59
CA VAL A 443 32.27 -0.08 -12.87
C VAL A 443 32.56 -1.50 -12.34
N ALA A 444 31.53 -2.28 -12.00
CA ALA A 444 31.67 -3.67 -11.54
C ALA A 444 32.39 -4.62 -12.54
N PRO A 445 32.08 -4.63 -13.85
CA PRO A 445 32.82 -5.43 -14.82
C PRO A 445 34.22 -4.88 -15.13
N ALA A 446 34.45 -3.57 -15.00
CA ALA A 446 35.77 -2.96 -15.21
C ALA A 446 36.77 -3.33 -14.09
N LEU A 447 36.31 -3.38 -12.82
CA LEU A 447 37.12 -3.85 -11.68
C LEU A 447 37.33 -5.37 -11.72
N ALA A 448 36.37 -6.14 -12.23
CA ALA A 448 36.52 -7.58 -12.45
C ALA A 448 37.53 -7.88 -13.58
N ALA A 449 37.51 -7.13 -14.68
CA ALA A 449 38.46 -7.24 -15.77
C ALA A 449 39.90 -6.87 -15.35
N ALA A 450 40.06 -5.82 -14.51
CA ALA A 450 41.36 -5.43 -13.96
C ALA A 450 41.97 -6.47 -13.00
N ARG A 451 41.14 -7.25 -12.30
CA ARG A 451 41.59 -8.38 -11.46
C ARG A 451 42.02 -9.60 -12.27
N VAL A 452 41.49 -9.79 -13.48
CA VAL A 452 41.84 -10.91 -14.38
C VAL A 452 43.13 -10.61 -15.16
N THR A 453 43.42 -9.34 -15.48
CA THR A 453 44.69 -8.97 -16.12
C THR A 453 45.88 -8.98 -15.16
N ALA A 454 45.67 -8.70 -13.87
CA ALA A 454 46.73 -8.75 -12.85
C ALA A 454 47.19 -10.17 -12.48
N SER A 455 46.47 -11.24 -12.88
CA SER A 455 46.88 -12.63 -12.63
C SER A 455 47.62 -13.31 -13.80
N ARG A 456 47.84 -12.59 -14.92
CA ARG A 456 48.46 -13.12 -16.14
C ARG A 456 49.87 -12.59 -16.44
N THR A 457 50.56 -11.95 -15.50
CA THR A 457 52.00 -11.68 -15.63
C THR A 457 52.81 -12.82 -15.02
N THR A 458 53.38 -13.63 -15.91
CA THR A 458 54.32 -14.72 -15.66
C THR A 458 55.53 -14.26 -14.83
N ARG A 459 55.73 -14.90 -13.67
CA ARG A 459 57.00 -14.86 -12.92
C ARG A 459 58.10 -15.54 -13.75
N PRO A 460 59.29 -14.93 -13.95
CA PRO A 460 60.43 -15.64 -14.50
C PRO A 460 61.02 -16.59 -13.44
N ARG A 461 61.48 -17.73 -13.92
CA ARG A 461 62.01 -18.88 -13.17
C ARG A 461 63.47 -18.58 -12.77
N ALA A 462 63.77 -18.52 -11.47
CA ALA A 462 65.15 -18.40 -10.96
C ALA A 462 65.84 -19.78 -10.88
N PRO A 463 67.14 -19.90 -11.17
CA PRO A 463 67.85 -21.17 -11.12
C PRO A 463 68.28 -21.54 -9.69
N ARG A 464 68.39 -22.84 -9.43
CA ARG A 464 68.87 -23.44 -8.18
C ARG A 464 70.35 -23.15 -7.97
N ALA A 465 70.74 -22.77 -6.76
CA ALA A 465 72.11 -22.86 -6.26
C ALA A 465 72.10 -23.25 -4.77
N THR A 466 73.21 -23.83 -4.35
CA THR A 466 73.37 -24.92 -3.39
C THR A 466 73.54 -24.50 -1.93
N ASP A 467 73.25 -25.48 -1.09
CA ASP A 467 73.50 -25.59 0.35
C ASP A 467 74.98 -25.33 0.73
N ARG A 468 75.26 -24.23 1.43
CA ARG A 468 76.37 -24.06 2.39
C ARG A 468 76.27 -22.70 3.07
N GLU A 469 76.73 -22.66 4.33
CA GLU A 469 76.97 -21.45 5.14
C GLU A 469 75.83 -20.93 6.04
N ALA A 470 75.20 -21.84 6.78
CA ALA A 470 74.63 -21.52 8.09
C ALA A 470 75.49 -22.15 9.20
N ARG A 471 76.58 -21.49 9.59
CA ARG A 471 77.28 -21.58 10.89
C ARG A 471 78.62 -20.83 10.85
N ARG A 472 78.67 -19.59 11.39
CA ARG A 472 79.68 -19.10 12.35
C ARG A 472 79.51 -17.60 12.63
N LEU A 473 79.86 -17.23 13.88
CA LEU A 473 79.88 -15.88 14.51
C LEU A 473 78.49 -15.42 14.99
N ALA A 474 78.02 -15.69 16.21
CA ALA A 474 78.60 -15.71 17.56
C ALA A 474 79.09 -14.35 18.09
N ARG A 475 78.48 -13.96 19.24
CA ARG A 475 78.92 -13.01 20.30
C ARG A 475 78.51 -11.55 20.07
N GLY A 476 77.53 -11.04 20.80
CA GLY A 476 77.69 -10.34 22.10
C GLY A 476 77.20 -8.90 21.87
N ALA A 477 76.51 -8.17 22.73
CA ALA A 477 76.42 -8.14 24.17
C ALA A 477 75.12 -7.40 24.60
N ARG A 478 74.62 -7.74 25.79
CA ARG A 478 73.80 -6.87 26.67
C ARG A 478 74.78 -5.93 27.41
N PRO A 479 74.39 -4.75 27.99
CA PRO A 479 73.37 -4.69 29.05
C PRO A 479 72.64 -3.34 29.36
N ARG A 480 71.66 -3.46 30.30
CA ARG A 480 71.22 -2.51 31.37
C ARG A 480 70.43 -1.25 30.98
N SER A 481 69.15 -1.14 31.37
CA SER A 481 68.53 -0.72 32.65
C SER A 481 68.48 0.81 32.84
N THR A 482 67.28 1.40 32.94
CA THR A 482 66.82 2.06 34.18
C THR A 482 65.28 2.12 34.30
N ARG A 483 64.78 1.89 35.53
CA ARG A 483 63.47 2.32 36.08
C ARG A 483 63.46 3.88 36.16
N ALA A 484 62.38 4.64 36.36
CA ALA A 484 61.26 4.50 37.28
C ALA A 484 60.21 5.65 37.11
N HIS A 485 59.05 5.44 37.76
CA HIS A 485 58.15 6.42 38.42
C HIS A 485 57.05 7.20 37.67
N SER A 486 55.81 6.72 37.86
CA SER A 486 54.63 7.37 38.51
C SER A 486 54.49 8.90 38.56
N VAL A 487 53.29 9.43 38.27
CA VAL A 487 52.27 9.93 39.25
C VAL A 487 51.08 10.59 38.50
N ASP A 488 49.90 10.44 39.10
CA ASP A 488 48.53 10.91 38.82
C ASP A 488 48.29 12.33 38.26
N ARG A 489 47.26 12.47 37.40
CA ARG A 489 45.93 13.05 37.77
C ARG A 489 44.88 12.81 36.69
#